data_AF-A0A195DS80-F1
#
_entry.id   AF-A0A195DS80-F1
#
_cell.length_a   1.000
_cell.length_b   1.000
_cell.length_c   1.000
_cell.angle_alpha   90.00
_cell.angle_beta   90.00
_cell.angle_gamma   90.00
#
_symmetry.space_group_name_H-M   'P 1'
#
loop_
_entity.id
_entity.type
_entity.pdbx_description
1 polymer ?
#
loop_
_entity_poly.entity_id
_entity_poly.type
_entity_poly.pdbx_seq_one_letter_code
_entity_poly.pdbx_strand_id
1 'polypeptide(L)'
;MYTKYAKEYLLKLVDMPVRRTPKVEALVVNAIRRLQDVQGSTSREISNYISQEYNVPSEEIKRQVQFALRRGLSYRILKRSKGYEFDSPSSH
;
A
#
# COMPACT_ATOMS: atom_id res chain seq x y z
N MET A 1 16.39 0.09 15.43
CA MET A 1 17.39 0.57 14.44
C MET A 1 17.01 0.11 13.02
N TYR A 2 15.89 0.61 12.47
CA TYR A 2 15.38 0.30 11.10
C TYR A 2 14.71 1.51 10.41
N THR A 3 14.63 2.66 11.09
CA THR A 3 13.80 3.81 10.68
C THR A 3 14.37 4.60 9.51
N LYS A 4 15.69 4.55 9.28
CA LYS A 4 16.34 5.25 8.16
C LYS A 4 15.89 4.67 6.81
N TYR A 5 15.89 3.34 6.68
CA TYR A 5 15.51 2.68 5.43
C TYR A 5 14.03 2.86 5.11
N ALA A 6 13.13 2.67 6.08
CA ALA A 6 11.69 2.84 5.83
C ALA A 6 11.36 4.26 5.34
N LYS A 7 11.97 5.29 5.95
CA LYS A 7 11.79 6.68 5.53
C LYS A 7 12.37 6.94 4.14
N GLU A 8 13.58 6.45 3.84
CA GLU A 8 14.20 6.54 2.51
C GLU A 8 13.40 5.80 1.43
N TYR A 9 12.81 4.63 1.74
CA TYR A 9 11.93 3.90 0.82
C TYR A 9 10.65 4.69 0.55
N LEU A 10 10.04 5.29 1.57
CA LEU A 10 8.85 6.13 1.42
C LEU A 10 9.16 7.41 0.62
N LEU A 11 10.30 8.05 0.88
CA LEU A 11 10.77 9.22 0.11
C LEU A 11 11.03 8.85 -1.36
N LYS A 12 11.69 7.72 -1.64
CA LYS A 12 11.90 7.23 -3.02
C LYS A 12 10.61 6.90 -3.78
N LEU A 13 9.55 6.52 -3.08
CA LEU A 13 8.25 6.28 -3.71
C LEU A 13 7.50 7.58 -4.02
N VAL A 14 7.74 8.64 -3.24
CA VAL A 14 7.12 9.97 -3.45
C VAL A 14 7.85 10.77 -4.53
N ASP A 15 9.18 10.58 -4.68
CA ASP A 15 10.05 11.37 -5.56
C ASP A 15 10.36 10.72 -6.93
N MET A 16 9.61 9.69 -7.33
CA MET A 16 9.86 8.98 -8.61
C MET A 16 9.34 9.79 -9.81
N PRO A 17 10.18 10.10 -10.83
CA PRO A 17 9.79 10.96 -11.94
C PRO A 17 8.75 10.30 -12.85
N VAL A 18 7.74 11.10 -13.18
CA VAL A 18 6.54 10.82 -13.96
C VAL A 18 6.87 10.46 -15.41
N ARG A 19 7.29 9.22 -15.70
CA ARG A 19 7.16 8.51 -17.02
C ARG A 19 7.21 6.99 -16.91
N ARG A 20 6.85 6.41 -15.76
CA ARG A 20 6.63 4.96 -15.63
C ARG A 20 5.34 4.81 -14.85
N THR A 21 4.44 3.97 -15.34
CA THR A 21 3.24 3.52 -14.61
C THR A 21 3.61 3.34 -13.13
N PRO A 22 2.86 3.94 -12.18
CA PRO A 22 3.19 3.83 -10.77
C PRO A 22 3.32 2.36 -10.39
N LYS A 23 4.44 1.99 -9.74
CA LYS A 23 4.61 0.62 -9.25
C LYS A 23 3.45 0.30 -8.31
N VAL A 24 2.87 -0.88 -8.42
CA VAL A 24 1.65 -1.27 -7.69
C VAL A 24 1.79 -1.07 -6.18
N GLU A 25 2.98 -1.26 -5.62
CA GLU A 25 3.25 -0.98 -4.20
C GLU A 25 2.95 0.48 -3.82
N ALA A 26 3.29 1.45 -4.68
CA ALA A 26 2.99 2.86 -4.45
C ALA A 26 1.48 3.12 -4.50
N LEU A 27 0.77 2.49 -5.44
CA LEU A 27 -0.69 2.56 -5.56
C LEU A 27 -1.37 2.01 -4.31
N VAL A 28 -0.88 0.88 -3.78
CA VAL A 28 -1.39 0.26 -2.55
C VAL A 28 -1.16 1.16 -1.33
N VAL A 29 0.05 1.72 -1.17
CA VAL A 29 0.35 2.65 -0.07
C VAL A 29 -0.54 3.88 -0.14
N ASN A 30 -0.73 4.45 -1.34
CA ASN A 30 -1.61 5.60 -1.54
C ASN A 30 -3.08 5.24 -1.23
N ALA A 31 -3.55 4.09 -1.71
CA ALA A 31 -4.91 3.61 -1.45
C ALA A 31 -5.20 3.45 0.05
N ILE A 32 -4.31 2.78 0.80
CA ILE A 32 -4.48 2.62 2.26
C ILE A 32 -4.49 3.99 2.96
N ARG A 33 -3.65 4.94 2.52
CA ARG A 33 -3.63 6.31 3.05
C ARG A 33 -4.86 7.13 2.71
N ARG A 34 -5.53 6.86 1.59
CA ARG A 34 -6.72 7.60 1.14
C ARG A 34 -8.00 7.02 1.71
N LEU A 35 -8.07 5.70 1.84
CA LEU A 35 -9.23 5.03 2.43
C LEU A 35 -9.35 5.33 3.93
N GLN A 36 -8.22 5.42 4.67
CA GLN A 36 -8.16 5.77 6.10
C GLN A 36 -9.20 5.05 6.97
N ASP A 37 -9.58 3.82 6.62
CA ASP A 37 -10.59 3.09 7.38
C ASP A 37 -10.07 2.81 8.80
N VAL A 38 -10.90 3.09 9.80
CA VAL A 38 -10.60 2.92 11.23
C VAL A 38 -10.17 1.49 11.55
N GLN A 39 -10.64 0.50 10.79
CA GLN A 39 -10.32 -0.91 10.97
C GLN A 39 -9.27 -1.42 9.96
N GLY A 40 -8.67 -0.52 9.20
CA GLY A 40 -7.84 -0.83 8.04
C GLY A 40 -8.67 -1.24 6.82
N SER A 41 -8.05 -1.23 5.64
CA SER A 41 -8.75 -1.50 4.38
C SER A 41 -8.55 -2.94 3.92
N THR A 42 -9.59 -3.59 3.43
CA THR A 42 -9.49 -4.93 2.86
C THR A 42 -8.79 -4.92 1.50
N SER A 43 -8.24 -6.07 1.09
CA SER A 43 -7.64 -6.19 -0.25
C SER A 43 -8.62 -5.85 -1.39
N ARG A 44 -9.93 -6.07 -1.17
CA ARG A 44 -10.98 -5.75 -2.14
C ARG A 44 -11.18 -4.25 -2.25
N GLU A 45 -11.30 -3.54 -1.12
CA GLU A 45 -11.44 -2.09 -1.11
C GLU A 45 -10.23 -1.40 -1.73
N ILE A 46 -9.03 -1.87 -1.41
CA ILE A 46 -7.78 -1.36 -1.98
C ILE A 46 -7.75 -1.58 -3.50
N SER A 47 -8.09 -2.79 -3.97
CA SER A 47 -8.11 -3.09 -5.41
C SER A 47 -9.18 -2.29 -6.15
N ASN A 48 -10.36 -2.12 -5.55
CA ASN A 48 -11.45 -1.32 -6.10
C ASN A 48 -11.10 0.16 -6.20
N TYR A 49 -10.51 0.73 -5.15
CA TYR A 49 -10.04 2.11 -5.16
C TYR A 49 -9.02 2.35 -6.29
N ILE A 50 -8.02 1.49 -6.42
CA ILE A 50 -7.00 1.62 -7.48
C ILE A 50 -7.64 1.45 -8.87
N SER A 51 -8.57 0.49 -9.01
CA SER A 51 -9.30 0.26 -10.26
C SER A 51 -10.06 1.51 -10.71
N GLN A 52 -10.75 2.18 -9.78
CA GLN A 52 -11.51 3.40 -10.06
C GLN A 52 -10.61 4.61 -10.33
N GLU A 53 -9.63 4.86 -9.46
CA GLU A 53 -8.76 6.04 -9.53
C GLU A 53 -7.88 6.03 -10.79
N TYR A 54 -7.40 4.86 -11.22
CA TYR A 54 -6.47 4.73 -12.34
C TYR A 54 -7.09 4.11 -13.60
N ASN A 55 -8.41 3.89 -13.61
CA ASN A 55 -9.16 3.27 -14.70
C ASN A 55 -8.53 1.95 -15.19
N VAL A 56 -8.19 1.07 -14.26
CA VAL A 56 -7.62 -0.27 -14.55
C VAL A 56 -8.61 -1.37 -14.18
N PRO A 57 -8.71 -2.48 -14.94
CA PRO A 57 -9.61 -3.58 -14.59
C PRO A 57 -9.29 -4.17 -13.21
N SER A 58 -10.33 -4.35 -12.38
CA SER A 58 -10.15 -4.89 -11.02
C SER A 58 -9.49 -6.28 -11.02
N GLU A 59 -9.82 -7.15 -12.00
CA GLU A 59 -9.19 -8.47 -12.12
C GLU A 59 -7.68 -8.41 -12.39
N GLU A 60 -7.23 -7.41 -13.14
CA GLU A 60 -5.82 -7.24 -13.49
C GLU A 60 -4.99 -6.77 -12.29
N ILE A 61 -5.57 -5.93 -11.44
CA ILE A 61 -4.86 -5.33 -10.31
C ILE A 61 -4.93 -6.18 -9.04
N LYS A 62 -6.00 -6.97 -8.83
CA LYS A 62 -6.21 -7.79 -7.61
C LYS A 62 -5.00 -8.64 -7.23
N ARG A 63 -4.44 -9.39 -8.18
CA ARG A 63 -3.29 -10.27 -7.92
C ARG A 63 -2.06 -9.45 -7.51
N GLN A 64 -1.83 -8.32 -8.16
CA GLN A 64 -0.70 -7.45 -7.90
C GLN A 64 -0.83 -6.75 -6.53
N VAL A 65 -2.04 -6.30 -6.18
CA VAL A 65 -2.36 -5.77 -4.85
C VAL A 65 -2.08 -6.81 -3.76
N GLN A 66 -2.52 -8.06 -3.94
CA GLN A 66 -2.28 -9.11 -2.96
C GLN A 66 -0.78 -9.36 -2.72
N PHE A 67 0.03 -9.36 -3.79
CA PHE A 67 1.48 -9.50 -3.66
C PHE A 67 2.12 -8.31 -2.93
N ALA A 68 1.72 -7.09 -3.26
CA ALA A 68 2.21 -5.88 -2.59
C ALA A 68 1.87 -5.88 -1.09
N LEU A 69 0.64 -6.28 -0.72
CA LEU A 69 0.20 -6.40 0.66
C LEU A 69 1.00 -7.46 1.43
N ARG A 70 1.24 -8.63 0.83
CA ARG A 70 2.09 -9.68 1.44
C ARG A 70 3.52 -9.21 1.69
N ARG A 71 4.10 -8.45 0.75
CA ARG A 71 5.41 -7.81 0.94
C ARG A 71 5.38 -6.78 2.06
N GLY A 72 4.37 -5.93 2.11
CA GLY A 72 4.18 -4.93 3.16
C GLY A 72 4.09 -5.54 4.56
N LEU A 73 3.39 -6.68 4.72
CA LEU A 73 3.35 -7.45 5.96
C LEU A 73 4.73 -8.05 6.31
N SER A 74 5.40 -8.66 5.33
CA SER A 74 6.71 -9.30 5.53
C SER A 74 7.77 -8.31 5.98
N TYR A 75 7.68 -7.07 5.49
CA TYR A 75 8.59 -5.97 5.86
C TYR A 75 8.16 -5.21 7.12
N ARG A 76 7.07 -5.63 7.78
CA ARG A 76 6.50 -4.94 8.96
C ARG A 76 6.24 -3.45 8.70
N ILE A 77 5.83 -3.12 7.48
CA ILE A 77 5.35 -1.79 7.09
C ILE A 77 3.83 -1.75 7.26
N LEU A 78 3.17 -2.87 6.98
CA LEU A 78 1.76 -3.08 7.23
C LEU A 78 1.59 -4.09 8.36
N LYS A 79 0.48 -3.95 9.09
CA LYS A 79 -0.07 -4.98 9.94
C LYS A 79 -1.45 -5.37 9.43
N ARG A 80 -1.90 -6.57 9.83
CA ARG A 80 -3.24 -7.07 9.53
C ARG A 80 -3.98 -7.29 10.83
N SER A 81 -4.99 -6.47 11.07
CA SER A 81 -5.97 -6.64 12.14
C SER A 81 -7.27 -7.17 11.52
N LYS A 82 -8.25 -6.31 11.27
CA LYS A 82 -9.44 -6.61 10.47
C LYS A 82 -9.21 -6.32 8.99
N GLY A 83 -8.56 -5.21 8.69
CA GLY A 83 -8.04 -4.86 7.37
C GLY A 83 -6.52 -4.74 7.35
N TYR A 84 -5.99 -4.18 6.25
CA TYR A 84 -4.58 -3.80 6.11
C TYR A 84 -4.41 -2.34 6.51
N GLU A 85 -3.49 -2.08 7.43
CA GLU A 85 -3.17 -0.76 7.95
C GLU A 85 -1.66 -0.63 8.17
N PHE A 86 -1.15 0.60 8.31
CA PHE A 86 0.27 0.81 8.56
C PHE A 86 0.65 0.37 9.97
N ASP A 87 1.74 -0.39 10.08
CA ASP A 87 2.31 -0.77 11.36
C ASP A 87 3.09 0.41 11.95
N SER A 88 2.44 1.15 12.84
CA SER A 88 3.04 2.32 13.49
C SER A 88 3.84 1.89 14.71
N PRO A 89 5.08 2.39 14.90
CA PRO A 89 6.03 1.92 15.92
C PRO A 89 5.60 2.17 17.38
N SER A 90 4.43 2.77 17.63
CA SER A 90 3.86 2.99 18.97
C SER A 90 3.04 1.80 19.50
N SER A 91 3.05 0.65 18.82
CA SER A 91 2.23 -0.52 19.18
C SER A 91 2.95 -1.59 20.03
N HIS A 92 4.14 -1.29 20.57
CA HIS A 92 4.91 -2.17 21.47
C HIS A 92 5.40 -1.41 22.69
#